data_AF-A0A6N2JP10-F1
#
_entry.id   AF-A0A6N2JP10-F1
#
_cell.length_a   1.000
_cell.length_b   1.000
_cell.length_c   1.000
_cell.angle_alpha   90.00
_cell.angle_beta   90.00
_cell.angle_gamma   90.00
#
_symmetry.space_group_name_H-M   'P 1'
#
loop_
_entity.id
_entity.type
_entity.pdbx_description
1 polymer ?
#
loop_
_entity_poly.entity_id
_entity_poly.type
_entity_poly.pdbx_seq_one_letter_code
_entity_poly.pdbx_strand_id
1 'polypeptide(L)'
;MNAIKNEIVQRLEIVPDDKLREVLSFLNYLVWQTENSRTQEDTDWLKSDLSSLDNYEPYEWQEGELQEGLPVKFIAETGEIGIGV
;
A
#
# COMPACT_ATOMS: atom_id res chain seq x y z
N MET A 1 13.58 -3.10 35.73
CA MET A 1 13.06 -2.53 34.47
C MET A 1 14.15 -2.69 33.40
N ASN A 2 13.80 -3.06 32.17
CA ASN A 2 14.79 -3.26 31.10
C ASN A 2 15.38 -1.90 30.67
N ALA A 3 16.71 -1.76 30.64
CA ALA A 3 17.40 -0.51 30.32
C ALA A 3 16.96 0.11 28.99
N ILE A 4 16.74 -0.73 27.97
CA ILE A 4 16.28 -0.29 26.65
C ILE A 4 14.85 0.24 26.71
N LYS A 5 13.97 -0.42 27.48
CA LYS A 5 12.59 0.05 27.65
C LYS A 5 12.54 1.42 28.34
N ASN A 6 13.42 1.66 29.31
CA ASN A 6 13.50 2.95 29.98
C ASN A 6 13.97 4.06 29.03
N GLU A 7 14.98 3.80 28.21
CA GLU A 7 15.47 4.78 27.24
C GLU A 7 14.38 5.15 26.22
N ILE A 8 13.62 4.16 25.73
CA ILE A 8 12.51 4.40 24.80
C ILE A 8 11.45 5.30 25.43
N VAL A 9 11.03 5.02 26.66
CA VAL A 9 10.02 5.84 27.36
C VAL A 9 10.50 7.29 27.51
N GLN A 10 11.74 7.49 27.94
CA GLN A 10 12.31 8.85 28.08
C GLN A 10 12.36 9.60 26.75
N ARG A 11 12.67 8.92 25.65
CA ARG A 11 12.66 9.56 24.32
C ARG A 11 11.24 9.87 23.84
N LEU A 12 10.23 9.08 24.21
CA LEU A 12 8.84 9.33 23.82
C LEU A 12 8.22 10.50 24.60
N GLU A 13 8.65 10.74 25.85
CA GLU A 13 8.15 11.86 26.67
C GLU A 13 8.43 13.25 26.07
N ILE A 14 9.45 13.37 25.22
CA ILE A 14 9.82 14.64 24.56
C ILE A 14 9.27 14.75 23.13
N VAL A 15 8.60 13.71 22.62
CA VAL A 15 8.05 13.67 21.26
C VAL A 15 6.66 14.32 21.27
N PRO A 16 6.36 15.23 20.32
CA PRO A 16 5.03 15.81 20.18
C PRO A 16 3.93 14.76 19.95
N ASP A 17 2.72 15.01 20.47
CA ASP A 17 1.60 14.06 20.38
C ASP A 17 1.22 13.66 18.94
N ASP A 18 1.31 14.60 17.99
CA ASP A 18 1.08 14.33 16.57
C ASP A 18 2.09 13.32 16.01
N LYS A 19 3.33 13.37 16.51
CA LYS A 19 4.41 12.44 16.17
C LYS A 19 4.35 11.12 16.91
N LEU A 20 3.80 11.09 18.13
CA LEU A 20 3.55 9.83 18.84
C LEU A 20 2.61 8.92 18.05
N ARG A 21 1.63 9.49 17.34
CA ARG A 21 0.73 8.72 16.46
C ARG A 21 1.47 8.10 15.27
N GLU A 22 2.40 8.84 14.66
CA GLU A 22 3.27 8.32 13.60
C GLU A 22 4.16 7.19 14.12
N VAL A 23 4.73 7.34 15.33
CA VAL A 23 5.54 6.29 15.97
C VAL A 23 4.73 5.02 16.22
N LEU A 24 3.51 5.14 16.75
CA LEU A 24 2.62 3.99 16.95
C LEU A 24 2.28 3.31 15.62
N SER A 25 1.97 4.09 14.58
CA SER A 25 1.72 3.56 13.24
C SER A 25 2.94 2.79 12.70
N PHE A 26 4.14 3.33 12.90
CA PHE A 26 5.37 2.69 12.47
C PHE A 26 5.65 1.39 13.23
N LEU A 27 5.45 1.36 14.55
CA LEU A 27 5.61 0.14 15.34
C LEU A 27 4.63 -0.95 14.91
N ASN A 28 3.38 -0.59 14.63
CA ASN A 28 2.39 -1.54 14.08
C ASN A 28 2.82 -2.06 12.71
N TYR A 29 3.34 -1.19 11.85
CA TYR A 29 3.90 -1.60 10.56
C TYR A 29 5.05 -2.60 10.72
N LEU A 30 5.97 -2.39 11.67
CA LEU A 30 7.07 -3.31 11.91
C LEU A 30 6.57 -4.69 12.36
N VAL A 31 5.54 -4.76 13.21
CA VAL A 31 4.90 -6.03 13.61
C VAL A 31 4.29 -6.70 12.37
N TRP A 32 3.48 -5.97 11.61
CA TRP A 32 2.88 -6.49 10.38
C TRP A 32 3.95 -7.02 9.40
N GLN A 33 5.08 -6.33 9.26
CA GLN A 33 6.18 -6.72 8.39
C GLN A 33 6.84 -8.04 8.82
N THR A 34 6.85 -8.36 10.12
CA THR A 34 7.35 -9.67 10.57
C THR A 34 6.46 -10.82 10.12
N GLU A 35 5.15 -10.58 10.03
CA GLU A 35 4.16 -11.55 9.56
C GLU A 35 4.03 -11.57 8.03
N ASN A 36 4.37 -10.45 7.38
CA ASN A 36 4.24 -10.20 5.95
C ASN A 36 5.60 -9.81 5.37
N SER A 37 6.61 -10.64 5.61
CA SER A 37 7.94 -10.39 5.10
C SER A 37 7.90 -10.42 3.57
N ARG A 38 8.46 -9.38 2.94
CA ARG A 38 8.62 -9.38 1.49
C ARG A 38 9.48 -10.56 1.11
N THR A 39 9.00 -11.30 0.13
CA THR A 39 9.78 -12.36 -0.49
C THR A 39 10.90 -11.75 -1.33
N GLN A 40 11.86 -12.60 -1.69
CA GLN A 40 12.89 -12.20 -2.65
C GLN A 40 12.25 -11.81 -3.99
N GLU A 41 11.20 -12.53 -4.41
CA GLU A 41 10.41 -12.24 -5.61
C GLU A 41 9.79 -10.83 -5.56
N ASP A 42 9.17 -10.44 -4.44
CA ASP A 42 8.62 -9.07 -4.29
C ASP A 42 9.71 -8.00 -4.43
N THR A 43 10.89 -8.29 -3.91
CA THR A 43 12.03 -7.37 -3.95
C THR A 43 12.62 -7.27 -5.35
N ASP A 44 12.71 -8.39 -6.06
CA ASP A 44 13.21 -8.46 -7.43
C ASP A 44 12.22 -7.81 -8.40
N TRP A 45 10.92 -7.98 -8.18
CA TRP A 45 9.87 -7.28 -8.93
C TRP A 45 9.94 -5.76 -8.72
N LEU A 46 10.04 -5.28 -7.47
CA LEU A 46 10.14 -3.84 -7.17
C LEU A 46 11.40 -3.18 -7.73
N LYS A 47 12.48 -3.95 -7.86
CA LYS A 47 13.76 -3.48 -8.42
C LYS A 47 13.89 -3.76 -9.91
N SER A 48 12.89 -4.39 -10.52
CA SER A 48 12.93 -4.71 -11.93
C SER A 48 13.03 -3.44 -12.75
N ASP A 49 13.83 -3.51 -13.82
CA ASP A 49 13.97 -2.39 -14.73
C ASP A 49 12.71 -2.25 -15.58
N LEU A 50 11.91 -1.25 -15.25
CA LEU A 50 10.66 -0.92 -15.94
C LEU A 50 10.90 -0.15 -17.24
N SER A 51 12.15 0.12 -17.63
CA SER A 51 12.49 0.77 -18.90
C SER A 51 11.99 -0.02 -20.12
N SER A 52 11.77 -1.33 -19.94
CA SER A 52 11.25 -2.21 -20.97
C SER A 52 9.72 -2.24 -21.06
N LEU A 53 8.98 -1.53 -20.18
CA LEU A 53 7.52 -1.50 -20.20
C LEU A 53 6.95 -1.08 -21.56
N ASP A 54 7.58 -0.11 -22.22
CA ASP A 54 7.17 0.36 -23.56
C ASP A 54 7.40 -0.69 -24.66
N ASN A 55 8.19 -1.74 -24.38
CA ASN A 55 8.44 -2.85 -25.31
C ASN A 55 7.45 -4.01 -25.16
N TYR A 56 6.62 -4.01 -24.11
CA TYR A 56 5.58 -5.02 -23.97
C TYR A 56 4.43 -4.68 -24.92
N GLU A 57 3.96 -5.68 -25.67
CA GLU A 57 2.72 -5.51 -26.41
C GLU A 57 1.58 -5.23 -25.41
N PRO A 58 0.68 -4.28 -25.74
CA PRO A 58 -0.53 -4.08 -24.96
C PRO A 58 -1.23 -5.41 -24.71
N TYR A 59 -1.65 -5.65 -23.47
CA TYR A 59 -2.39 -6.86 -23.16
C TYR A 59 -3.73 -6.86 -23.91
N GLU A 60 -3.83 -7.73 -24.92
CA GLU A 60 -5.07 -7.95 -25.66
C GLU A 60 -5.91 -8.99 -24.93
N TRP A 61 -6.97 -8.52 -24.28
CA TRP A 61 -7.95 -9.37 -23.60
C TRP A 61 -8.45 -10.47 -24.52
N GLN A 62 -8.34 -11.73 -24.08
CA GLN A 62 -8.88 -12.86 -24.82
C GLN A 62 -10.41 -12.94 -24.66
N GLU A 63 -11.06 -13.62 -25.61
CA GLU A 63 -12.50 -13.87 -25.54
C GLU A 63 -12.85 -14.62 -24.24
N GLY A 64 -13.64 -13.99 -23.37
CA GLY A 64 -14.05 -14.54 -22.07
C GLY A 64 -13.25 -14.06 -20.84
N GLU A 65 -12.17 -13.28 -21.01
CA GLU A 65 -11.44 -12.69 -19.88
C GLU A 65 -12.12 -11.43 -19.33
N LEU A 66 -12.74 -10.65 -20.22
CA LEU A 66 -13.59 -9.54 -19.84
C LEU A 66 -14.95 -10.10 -19.39
N GLN A 67 -15.19 -10.10 -18.09
CA GLN A 67 -16.54 -10.23 -17.56
C GLN A 67 -17.40 -9.09 -18.13
N GLU A 68 -18.69 -9.35 -18.35
CA GLU A 68 -19.64 -8.33 -18.79
C GLU A 68 -19.60 -7.18 -17.77
N GLY A 69 -18.98 -6.06 -18.17
CA GLY A 69 -18.77 -4.93 -17.29
C GLY A 69 -20.12 -4.35 -16.88
N LEU A 70 -20.28 -4.09 -15.59
CA LEU A 70 -21.42 -3.29 -15.15
C LEU A 70 -21.31 -1.91 -15.82
N PRO A 71 -22.37 -1.41 -16.47
CA PRO A 71 -22.35 -0.04 -17.00
C PRO A 71 -22.09 0.90 -15.83
N VAL A 72 -21.10 1.78 -15.98
CA VAL A 72 -20.72 2.74 -14.94
C VAL A 72 -20.90 4.14 -15.51
N LYS A 73 -21.58 5.01 -14.75
CA LYS A 73 -21.80 6.42 -15.08
C LYS A 73 -21.11 7.30 -14.05
N PHE A 74 -20.34 8.27 -14.54
CA PHE A 74 -19.75 9.30 -13.71
C PHE A 74 -20.81 10.36 -13.36
N ILE A 75 -21.01 10.62 -12.07
CA ILE A 75 -21.93 11.64 -11.56
C ILE A 75 -21.11 12.87 -11.20
N ALA A 76 -21.02 13.81 -12.14
CA ALA A 76 -20.16 14.99 -12.02
C ALA A 76 -20.49 15.90 -10.81
N GLU A 77 -21.73 15.85 -10.33
CA GLU A 77 -22.21 16.66 -9.20
C GLU A 77 -21.68 16.17 -7.85
N THR A 78 -21.45 14.86 -7.69
CA THR A 78 -20.95 14.24 -6.46
C THR A 78 -19.50 13.78 -6.56
N GLY A 79 -18.95 13.71 -7.78
CA GLY A 79 -17.63 13.11 -8.04
C GLY A 79 -17.63 11.58 -7.88
N GLU A 80 -18.81 10.98 -7.78
CA GLU A 80 -18.97 9.54 -7.55
C GLU A 80 -19.15 8.77 -8.86
N ILE A 81 -18.79 7.50 -8.78
CA ILE A 81 -18.91 6.51 -9.84
C ILE A 81 -20.10 5.62 -9.49
N GLY A 82 -21.20 5.72 -10.24
CA GLY A 82 -22.41 4.93 -10.03
C GLY A 82 -22.60 3.86 -11.09
N ILE A 83 -23.32 2.78 -10.78
CA ILE A 83 -23.74 1.79 -11.79
C ILE A 83 -24.89 2.41 -12.59
N GLY A 84 -24.70 2.55 -13.90
CA GLY A 84 -25.68 3.09 -14.83
C GLY A 84 -26.74 2.04 -15.18
N VAL A 85 -27.83 1.99 -14.41
CA VAL A 85 -29.05 1.27 -14.80
C VAL A 85 -29.85 2.11 -15.79
#